data_AF-A0AAN6Y9L5-F1
#
_entry.id   AF-A0AAN6Y9L5-F1
#
_cell.length_a   1.000
_cell.length_b   1.000
_cell.length_c   1.000
_cell.angle_alpha   90.00
_cell.angle_beta   90.00
_cell.angle_gamma   90.00
#
_symmetry.space_group_name_H-M   'P 1'
#
loop_
_entity.id
_entity.type
_entity.pdbx_description
1 polymer ?
#
loop_
_entity_poly.entity_id
_entity_poly.type
_entity_poly.pdbx_seq_one_letter_code
_entity_poly.pdbx_strand_id
1 'polypeptide(L)'
;MAPAIHSFPAAELPLAVQVDVDGKRRRTEDMRRPVDLVQDCELSTLFQYECYIDHPEMRDSRVRCWPVQRFFRQCQDKKGKFTVETTAWEGPAAAAAAAAAASSVTPTKN
;
A
#
# COMPACT_ATOMS: atom_id res chain seq x y z
N MET A 1 20.03 -3.64 4.49
CA MET A 1 19.25 -2.53 5.09
C MET A 1 17.89 -2.51 4.42
N ALA A 2 16.79 -2.31 5.16
CA ALA A 2 15.47 -2.19 4.54
C ALA A 2 15.40 -0.88 3.74
N PRO A 3 14.86 -0.87 2.51
CA PRO A 3 14.73 0.35 1.71
C PRO A 3 13.73 1.31 2.37
N ALA A 4 13.85 2.60 2.06
CA ALA A 4 12.89 3.61 2.51
C ALA A 4 11.49 3.25 1.99
N ILE A 5 10.53 3.16 2.91
CA ILE A 5 9.13 2.88 2.60
C ILE A 5 8.42 4.23 2.48
N HIS A 6 7.94 4.55 1.28
CA HIS A 6 7.14 5.75 1.05
C HIS A 6 5.66 5.42 1.24
N SER A 7 5.01 6.14 2.17
CA SER A 7 3.56 6.10 2.31
C SER A 7 2.90 7.08 1.35
N PHE A 8 1.76 6.67 0.79
CA PHE A 8 0.93 7.50 -0.09
C PHE A 8 -0.55 7.15 0.14
N PRO A 9 -1.49 8.04 -0.21
CA PRO A 9 -2.91 7.74 -0.11
C PRO A 9 -3.29 6.52 -0.96
N ALA A 10 -4.13 5.63 -0.43
CA ALA A 10 -4.50 4.42 -1.16
C ALA A 10 -5.18 4.68 -2.52
N ALA A 11 -5.84 5.84 -2.68
CA ALA A 11 -6.41 6.27 -3.95
C ALA A 11 -5.36 6.45 -5.05
N GLU A 12 -4.12 6.75 -4.69
CA GLU A 12 -3.00 6.95 -5.62
C GLU A 12 -2.29 5.65 -5.98
N LEU A 13 -2.72 4.50 -5.43
CA LEU A 13 -2.13 3.19 -5.70
C LEU A 13 -1.94 2.89 -7.20
N PRO A 14 -2.91 3.16 -8.10
CA PRO A 14 -2.73 2.89 -9.52
C PRO A 14 -1.63 3.70 -10.18
N LEU A 15 -1.28 4.87 -9.63
CA LEU A 15 -0.19 5.72 -10.10
C LEU A 15 1.12 5.38 -9.40
N ALA A 16 1.11 5.24 -8.07
CA ALA A 16 2.30 4.98 -7.26
C ALA A 16 2.98 3.65 -7.65
N VAL A 17 2.20 2.63 -8.03
CA VAL A 17 2.70 1.33 -8.49
C VAL A 17 3.48 1.44 -9.82
N GLN A 18 3.32 2.53 -10.58
CA GLN A 18 3.99 2.70 -11.87
C GLN A 18 5.42 3.21 -11.76
N VAL A 19 5.88 3.51 -10.55
CA VAL A 19 7.19 4.15 -10.31
C VAL A 19 7.96 3.32 -9.28
N ASP A 20 9.27 3.18 -9.47
CA ASP A 20 10.15 2.55 -8.50
C ASP A 20 10.62 3.54 -7.43
N VAL A 21 11.35 3.02 -6.44
CA VAL A 21 11.87 3.81 -5.32
C VAL A 21 12.86 4.90 -5.76
N ASP A 22 13.42 4.80 -6.97
CA ASP A 22 14.32 5.81 -7.55
C ASP A 22 13.54 6.86 -8.38
N GLY A 23 12.21 6.79 -8.42
CA GLY A 23 11.38 7.65 -9.26
C GLY A 23 11.33 7.23 -10.73
N LYS A 24 11.84 6.06 -11.11
CA LYS A 24 11.84 5.58 -12.49
C LYS A 24 10.58 4.79 -12.79
N ARG A 25 10.05 4.98 -14.01
CA ARG A 25 8.83 4.29 -14.45
C ARG A 25 9.06 2.77 -14.53
N ARG A 26 8.24 2.00 -13.83
CA ARG A 26 8.16 0.54 -13.91
C ARG A 26 7.51 0.14 -15.23
N ARG A 27 7.92 -1.03 -15.74
CA ARG A 27 7.35 -1.68 -16.92
C ARG A 27 7.25 -3.16 -16.64
N THR A 28 6.25 -3.81 -17.23
CA THR A 28 6.17 -5.27 -17.21
C THR A 28 7.35 -5.91 -17.90
N GLU A 29 7.50 -7.23 -17.74
CA GLU A 29 8.59 -8.02 -18.32
C GLU A 29 8.76 -7.78 -19.84
N ASP A 30 7.64 -7.70 -20.56
CA ASP A 30 7.60 -7.43 -22.01
C ASP A 30 7.96 -5.98 -22.41
N MET A 31 8.21 -5.09 -21.44
CA MET A 31 8.51 -3.66 -21.61
C MET A 31 7.47 -2.83 -22.39
N ARG A 32 6.33 -3.42 -22.74
CA ARG A 32 5.31 -2.83 -23.61
C ARG A 32 4.16 -2.17 -22.86
N ARG A 33 3.88 -2.59 -21.63
CA ARG A 33 2.71 -2.12 -20.86
C ARG A 33 3.07 -1.64 -19.46
N PRO A 34 2.29 -0.69 -18.89
CA PRO A 34 2.33 -0.39 -17.46
C PRO A 34 1.93 -1.61 -16.64
N VAL A 35 2.24 -1.59 -15.34
CA VAL A 35 1.82 -2.64 -14.40
C VAL A 35 0.30 -2.56 -14.23
N ASP A 36 -0.41 -3.65 -14.49
CA ASP A 36 -1.85 -3.76 -14.26
C ASP A 36 -2.14 -4.36 -12.88
N LEU A 37 -2.88 -3.65 -12.02
CA LEU A 37 -3.13 -4.11 -10.65
C LEU A 37 -3.96 -5.39 -10.56
N VAL A 38 -4.75 -5.72 -11.59
CA VAL A 38 -5.62 -6.91 -11.56
C VAL A 38 -4.89 -8.13 -12.08
N GLN A 39 -4.09 -7.96 -13.14
CA GLN A 39 -3.38 -9.04 -13.83
C GLN A 39 -1.98 -9.30 -13.25
N ASP A 40 -1.25 -8.24 -12.90
CA ASP A 40 0.18 -8.32 -12.56
C ASP A 40 0.43 -8.25 -11.03
N CYS A 41 -0.62 -8.06 -10.23
CA CYS A 41 -0.51 -7.87 -8.78
C CYS A 41 -1.50 -8.74 -7.98
N GLU A 42 -1.01 -9.83 -7.40
CA GLU A 42 -1.81 -10.72 -6.57
C GLU A 42 -2.16 -10.08 -5.22
N LEU A 43 -3.45 -10.05 -4.87
CA LEU A 43 -3.92 -9.57 -3.56
C LEU A 43 -3.74 -10.68 -2.51
N SER A 44 -2.89 -10.43 -1.54
CA SER A 44 -2.60 -11.32 -0.41
C SER A 44 -3.06 -10.69 0.91
N THR A 45 -3.31 -11.54 1.91
CA THR A 45 -3.67 -11.11 3.27
C THR A 45 -2.64 -11.61 4.27
N LEU A 46 -2.36 -10.79 5.29
CA LEU A 46 -1.48 -11.12 6.40
C LEU A 46 -2.12 -10.66 7.69
N PHE A 47 -2.24 -11.58 8.66
CA PHE A 47 -2.58 -11.20 10.03
C PHE A 47 -1.31 -10.83 10.78
N GLN A 48 -1.23 -9.57 11.21
CA GLN A 48 -0.23 -9.11 12.16
C GLN A 48 -0.88 -8.91 13.52
N TYR A 49 -0.08 -8.76 14.57
CA TYR A 49 -0.57 -8.37 15.88
C TYR A 49 -0.03 -6.99 16.20
N GLU A 50 -0.94 -6.08 16.51
CA GLU A 50 -0.59 -4.80 17.09
C GLU A 50 -0.66 -4.93 18.60
N CYS A 51 0.42 -4.58 19.28
CA CYS A 51 0.58 -4.75 20.71
C CYS A 51 0.79 -3.40 21.38
N TYR A 52 0.08 -3.18 22.48
CA TYR A 52 0.22 -2.03 23.35
C TYR A 52 0.63 -2.47 24.76
N ILE A 53 1.52 -1.70 25.38
CA ILE A 53 1.93 -1.89 26.77
C ILE A 53 1.14 -0.88 27.60
N ASP A 54 0.35 -1.36 28.55
CA ASP A 54 -0.62 -0.52 29.28
C ASP A 54 0.05 0.61 30.08
N HIS A 55 1.20 0.26 30.67
CA HIS A 55 2.02 1.11 31.53
C HIS A 55 3.49 0.88 31.20
N PRO A 56 4.05 1.47 30.13
CA PRO A 56 5.41 1.21 29.67
C PRO A 56 6.50 1.54 30.72
N GLU A 57 6.18 2.36 31.71
CA GLU A 57 7.03 2.70 32.85
C GLU A 57 7.14 1.58 33.90
N MET A 58 6.22 0.63 33.93
CA MET A 58 6.20 -0.48 34.89
C MET A 58 6.80 -1.75 34.27
N ARG A 59 7.77 -2.36 34.96
CA ARG A 59 8.52 -3.52 34.45
C ARG A 59 7.66 -4.72 34.10
N ASP A 60 6.61 -4.99 34.88
CA ASP A 60 5.72 -6.14 34.71
C ASP A 60 4.34 -5.72 34.15
N SER A 61 4.32 -4.64 33.37
CA SER A 61 3.10 -4.15 32.75
C SER A 61 2.53 -5.13 31.74
N ARG A 62 1.20 -5.17 31.66
CA ARG A 62 0.49 -6.08 30.77
C ARG A 62 0.64 -5.63 29.31
N VAL A 63 0.98 -6.59 28.45
CA VAL A 63 0.94 -6.41 26.99
C VAL A 63 -0.41 -6.90 26.47
N ARG A 64 -1.13 -6.02 25.78
CA ARG A 64 -2.37 -6.37 25.07
C ARG A 64 -2.11 -6.35 23.57
N CYS A 65 -2.34 -7.47 22.91
CA CYS A 65 -2.21 -7.60 21.46
C CYS A 65 -3.56 -7.93 20.84
N TRP A 66 -3.85 -7.32 19.69
CA TRP A 66 -5.02 -7.64 18.88
C TRP A 66 -4.61 -7.96 17.45
N PRO A 67 -5.31 -8.89 16.78
CA PRO A 67 -5.03 -9.21 15.39
C PRO A 67 -5.45 -8.04 14.49
N VAL A 68 -4.55 -7.63 13.60
CA VAL A 68 -4.76 -6.64 12.55
C VAL A 68 -4.59 -7.34 11.21
N GLN A 69 -5.67 -7.40 10.43
CA GLN A 69 -5.62 -7.92 9.07
C GLN A 69 -5.08 -6.85 8.13
N ARG A 70 -3.95 -7.14 7.48
CA ARG A 70 -3.36 -6.28 6.47
C ARG A 70 -3.53 -6.92 5.09
N PHE A 71 -3.74 -6.06 4.10
CA PHE A 71 -3.81 -6.43 2.70
C PHE A 71 -2.55 -5.91 2.01
N PHE A 72 -1.99 -6.72 1.12
CA PHE A 72 -0.83 -6.33 0.34
C PHE A 72 -0.92 -6.95 -1.04
N ARG A 73 -0.39 -6.22 -2.02
CA ARG A 73 -0.31 -6.67 -3.40
C ARG A 73 1.12 -7.07 -3.72
N GLN A 74 1.30 -8.29 -4.18
CA GLN A 74 2.57 -8.77 -4.72
C GLN A 74 2.55 -8.57 -6.24
N CYS A 75 3.29 -7.58 -6.70
CA CYS A 75 3.37 -7.18 -8.10
C CYS A 75 4.65 -7.70 -8.76
N GLN A 76 4.65 -7.80 -10.08
CA GLN A 76 5.83 -8.13 -10.86
C GLN A 76 6.12 -7.07 -11.93
N ASP A 77 7.37 -6.60 -11.96
CA ASP A 77 7.90 -5.77 -13.04
C ASP A 77 9.13 -6.44 -13.67
N LYS A 78 9.75 -5.77 -14.65
CA LYS A 78 10.98 -6.25 -15.30
C LYS A 78 12.15 -6.52 -14.33
N LYS A 79 12.27 -5.75 -13.24
CA LYS A 79 13.36 -5.86 -12.28
C LYS A 79 13.09 -6.96 -11.24
N GLY A 80 11.85 -7.41 -11.10
CA GLY A 80 11.47 -8.54 -10.27
C GLY A 80 10.14 -8.32 -9.55
N LYS A 81 9.93 -9.09 -8.47
CA LYS A 81 8.76 -8.95 -7.62
C LYS A 81 8.93 -7.78 -6.65
N PHE A 82 7.85 -7.06 -6.40
CA PHE A 82 7.78 -6.01 -5.40
C PHE A 82 6.43 -6.03 -4.69
N THR A 83 6.40 -5.51 -3.47
CA THR A 83 5.20 -5.55 -2.64
C THR A 83 4.71 -4.14 -2.37
N VAL A 84 3.38 -3.95 -2.43
CA VAL A 84 2.72 -2.73 -2.02
C VAL A 84 1.71 -3.06 -0.94
N GLU A 85 1.85 -2.44 0.23
CA GLU A 85 0.89 -2.61 1.32
C GLU A 85 -0.32 -1.68 1.10
N THR A 86 -1.52 -2.25 1.06
CA THR A 86 -2.77 -1.51 0.94
C THR A 86 -3.47 -1.53 2.28
N THR A 87 -3.04 -0.63 3.17
CA THR A 87 -3.64 -0.49 4.51
C THR A 87 -5.07 0.07 4.47
N ALA A 88 -5.50 0.64 3.35
CA ALA A 88 -6.92 0.96 3.12
C ALA A 88 -7.63 -0.25 2.55
N TRP A 89 -8.70 -0.68 3.24
CA TRP A 89 -9.55 -1.81 2.90
C TRP A 89 -10.01 -1.75 1.43
N GLU A 90 -9.66 -2.69 0.56
CA GLU A 90 -10.22 -2.72 -0.81
C GLU A 90 -11.64 -3.31 -0.79
N GLY A 91 -12.62 -2.48 -0.41
CA GLY A 91 -14.06 -2.78 -0.52
C GLY A 91 -14.78 -1.67 -1.30
N PRO A 92 -16.04 -1.90 -1.74
CA PRO A 92 -16.81 -0.89 -2.49
C PRO A 92 -16.87 0.48 -1.78
N ALA A 93 -16.90 0.46 -0.45
CA ALA A 93 -16.90 1.66 0.39
C ALA A 93 -15.57 2.44 0.32
N ALA A 94 -14.44 1.78 0.16
CA ALA A 94 -13.14 2.45 0.04
C ALA A 94 -12.88 2.94 -1.38
N ALA A 95 -13.37 2.23 -2.41
CA ALA A 95 -13.40 2.76 -3.77
C ALA A 95 -14.25 4.04 -3.85
N ALA A 96 -15.38 4.08 -3.13
CA ALA A 96 -16.20 5.29 -3.00
C ALA A 96 -15.46 6.41 -2.25
N ALA A 97 -14.74 6.10 -1.17
CA ALA A 97 -13.94 7.09 -0.44
C ALA A 97 -12.76 7.64 -1.28
N ALA A 98 -12.10 6.79 -2.06
CA ALA A 98 -11.04 7.17 -2.99
C ALA A 98 -11.56 8.06 -4.13
N ALA A 99 -12.73 7.72 -4.70
CA ALA A 99 -13.39 8.53 -5.73
C ALA A 99 -13.84 9.90 -5.19
N ALA A 100 -14.33 9.95 -3.94
CA ALA A 100 -14.69 11.20 -3.27
C ALA A 100 -13.46 12.09 -3.02
N ALA A 101 -12.35 11.51 -2.57
CA ALA A 101 -11.10 12.23 -2.38
C ALA A 101 -10.53 12.78 -3.70
N ALA A 102 -10.57 11.99 -4.79
CA ALA A 102 -10.14 12.43 -6.12
C ALA A 102 -10.98 13.59 -6.68
N SER A 103 -12.25 13.71 -6.28
CA SER A 103 -13.15 14.78 -6.74
C SER A 103 -12.94 16.11 -6.01
N SER A 104 -12.26 16.11 -4.86
CA SER A 104 -11.95 17.33 -4.09
C SER A 104 -10.69 18.08 -4.52
N VAL A 105 -9.89 17.50 -5.42
CA VAL A 105 -8.70 18.16 -5.98
C VAL A 105 -9.11 18.97 -7.21
N THR A 106 -9.59 20.20 -7.01
CA THR A 106 -9.76 21.17 -8.10
C THR A 106 -8.40 21.62 -8.64
N PRO A 107 -8.18 21.65 -9.96
CA PRO A 107 -6.94 22.16 -10.52
C PRO A 107 -6.91 23.68 -10.37
N THR A 108 -6.01 24.18 -9.52
CA THR A 108 -5.68 25.61 -9.44
C THR A 108 -5.00 26.01 -10.76
N LYS A 109 -5.72 26.75 -11.59
CA LYS A 109 -5.27 27.29 -12.87
C LYS A 109 -4.37 28.52 -12.63
N ASN A 110 -3.12 28.47 -13.09
CA ASN A 110 -2.29 29.65 -13.36
C ASN A 110 -1.97 29.69 -14.86
#